data_AF-A0A9X1FWW1-F1
#
_entry.id   AF-A0A9X1FWW1-F1
#
_cell.length_a   1.000
_cell.length_b   1.000
_cell.length_c   1.000
_cell.angle_alpha   90.00
_cell.angle_beta   90.00
_cell.angle_gamma   90.00
#
_symmetry.space_group_name_H-M   'P 1'
#
loop_
_entity.id
_entity.type
_entity.pdbx_description
1 polymer ?
#
loop_
_entity_poly.entity_id
_entity_poly.type
_entity_poly.pdbx_seq_one_letter_code
_entity_poly.pdbx_strand_id
1 'polypeptide(L)'
;MNAPRLNRKLVLETPVKIADGAGGYVEDWQPLGTLWAQVSARTGRETAQSGAPVSAMSYRIVVRGAPFGAPDRPKPEQRFREGERLFVIQAVAEEDADGRFITCFATEEIAV
;
A
#
# COMPACT_ATOMS: atom_id res chain seq x y z
N MET A 1 22.16 -9.74 -5.44
CA MET A 1 21.16 -8.79 -4.92
C MET A 1 21.25 -8.77 -3.41
N ASN A 2 21.28 -7.60 -2.77
CA ASN A 2 21.17 -7.53 -1.31
C ASN A 2 19.73 -7.86 -0.91
N ALA A 3 19.57 -8.64 0.16
CA ALA A 3 18.25 -8.96 0.70
C ALA A 3 17.51 -7.67 1.11
N PRO A 4 16.18 -7.60 0.92
CA PRO A 4 15.39 -6.48 1.41
C PRO A 4 15.56 -6.24 2.91
N ARG A 5 15.73 -4.99 3.31
CA ARG A 5 15.86 -4.59 4.72
C ARG A 5 14.49 -4.20 5.29
N LEU A 6 13.77 -5.19 5.82
CA LEU A 6 12.44 -5.04 6.42
C LEU A 6 12.52 -4.37 7.80
N ASN A 7 12.68 -3.04 7.83
CA ASN A 7 12.97 -2.28 9.05
C ASN A 7 11.85 -1.34 9.51
N ARG A 8 10.71 -1.32 8.81
CA ARG A 8 9.53 -0.50 9.16
C ARG A 8 8.34 -1.40 9.47
N LYS A 9 7.55 -1.07 10.49
CA LYS A 9 6.28 -1.75 10.79
C LYS A 9 5.14 -0.97 10.14
N LEU A 10 4.40 -1.64 9.27
CA LEU A 10 3.25 -1.07 8.56
C LEU A 10 2.00 -1.85 8.93
N VAL A 11 0.91 -1.15 9.25
CA VAL A 11 -0.40 -1.79 9.38
C VAL A 11 -1.00 -1.92 7.99
N LEU A 12 -1.38 -3.14 7.60
CA LEU A 12 -2.14 -3.38 6.38
C LEU A 12 -3.62 -3.15 6.69
N GLU A 13 -4.28 -2.29 5.94
CA GLU A 13 -5.69 -1.98 6.07
C GLU A 13 -6.44 -2.31 4.77
N THR A 14 -7.68 -2.76 4.90
CA THR A 14 -8.57 -3.03 3.77
C THR A 14 -9.75 -2.06 3.79
N PRO A 15 -10.20 -1.55 2.63
CA PRO A 15 -11.40 -0.74 2.57
C PRO A 15 -12.63 -1.61 2.81
N VAL A 16 -13.59 -1.08 3.55
CA VAL A 16 -14.88 -1.70 3.84
C VAL A 16 -15.97 -0.67 3.60
N LYS A 17 -16.99 -1.04 2.82
CA LYS A 17 -18.14 -0.18 2.56
C LYS A 17 -19.18 -0.38 3.65
N ILE A 18 -19.45 0.67 4.42
CA ILE A 18 -20.48 0.70 5.45
C ILE A 18 -21.67 1.48 4.90
N ALA A 19 -22.86 0.88 4.91
CA ALA A 19 -24.08 1.54 4.45
C ALA A 19 -24.38 2.78 5.31
N ASP A 20 -24.70 3.89 4.69
CA ASP A 20 -24.98 5.17 5.37
C ASP A 20 -26.42 5.30 5.89
N GLY A 21 -27.28 4.30 5.63
CA GLY A 21 -28.70 4.31 6.01
C GLY A 21 -29.59 5.19 5.13
N ALA A 22 -29.03 5.94 4.17
CA ALA A 22 -29.73 6.81 3.22
C ALA A 22 -29.66 6.28 1.76
N GLY A 23 -29.07 5.10 1.56
CA GLY A 23 -28.93 4.45 0.26
C GLY A 23 -27.55 4.60 -0.38
N GLY A 24 -26.59 5.23 0.31
CA GLY A 24 -25.19 5.30 -0.05
C GLY A 24 -24.31 4.46 0.89
N TYR A 25 -22.99 4.67 0.77
CA TYR A 25 -21.99 3.99 1.57
C TYR A 25 -20.87 4.97 1.94
N VAL A 26 -20.33 4.82 3.14
CA VAL A 26 -19.06 5.41 3.56
C VAL A 26 -17.96 4.36 3.49
N GLU A 27 -16.75 4.78 3.14
CA GLU A 27 -15.58 3.91 3.18
C GLU A 27 -14.93 3.98 4.56
N ASP A 28 -14.83 2.83 5.21
CA ASP A 28 -14.07 2.63 6.44
C ASP A 28 -12.84 1.77 6.14
N TRP A 29 -11.81 1.87 6.98
CA TRP A 29 -10.55 1.16 6.79
C TRP A 29 -10.28 0.24 7.96
N GLN A 30 -10.38 -1.06 7.72
CA GLN A 30 -10.21 -2.08 8.76
C GLN A 30 -8.79 -2.65 8.75
N PRO A 31 -8.11 -2.74 9.91
CA PRO A 31 -6.78 -3.33 10.00
C PRO A 31 -6.84 -4.85 9.82
N LEU A 32 -6.01 -5.39 8.94
CA LEU A 32 -5.80 -6.82 8.73
C LEU A 32 -4.65 -7.37 9.59
N GLY A 33 -3.64 -6.54 9.87
CA GLY A 33 -2.48 -6.92 10.67
C GLY A 33 -1.28 -6.02 10.43
N THR A 34 -0.16 -6.33 11.10
CA THR A 34 1.09 -5.56 10.98
C THR A 34 2.15 -6.36 10.23
N LEU A 35 2.73 -5.74 9.20
CA LEU A 35 3.80 -6.31 8.38
C LEU A 35 5.10 -5.53 8.57
N TRP A 36 6.22 -6.26 8.53
CA TRP A 36 7.54 -5.64 8.42
C TRP A 36 7.87 -5.40 6.94
N ALA A 37 8.29 -4.17 6.64
CA ALA A 37 8.48 -3.69 5.29
C ALA A 37 9.80 -2.95 5.11
N GLN A 38 10.35 -3.03 3.90
CA GLN A 38 11.28 -2.04 3.38
C GLN A 38 10.48 -1.01 2.60
N VAL A 39 10.63 0.28 2.93
CA VAL A 39 9.99 1.38 2.19
C VAL A 39 11.05 2.16 1.45
N SER A 40 10.85 2.41 0.16
CA SER A 40 11.77 3.18 -0.68
C SER A 40 10.98 4.09 -1.61
N ALA A 41 11.24 5.40 -1.55
CA ALA A 41 10.63 6.35 -2.47
C ALA A 41 11.08 6.05 -3.91
N ARG A 42 10.16 6.13 -4.86
CA ARG A 42 10.46 6.14 -6.29
C ARG A 42 10.54 7.60 -6.72
N THR A 43 11.47 7.91 -7.63
CA THR A 43 11.51 9.23 -8.25
C THR A 43 10.15 9.52 -8.90
N GLY A 44 9.51 10.61 -8.46
CA GLY A 44 8.26 11.06 -9.03
C GLY A 44 8.51 11.41 -10.49
N ARG A 45 7.86 10.71 -11.42
CA ARG A 45 7.75 11.18 -12.80
C ARG A 45 6.58 12.15 -12.78
N GLU A 46 6.86 13.45 -12.75
CA GLU A 46 5.85 14.49 -12.93
C GLU A 46 5.16 14.27 -14.27
N THR A 47 4.04 13.55 -14.26
CA THR A 47 3.15 13.50 -15.41
C THR A 47 2.16 14.62 -15.18
N ALA A 48 2.53 15.83 -15.62
CA ALA A 48 1.64 16.97 -15.69
C ALA A 48 0.55 16.69 -16.75
N GLN A 49 -0.42 15.84 -16.40
CA GLN A 49 -1.66 15.71 -17.14
C GLN A 49 -2.73 16.49 -16.36
N SER A 50 -3.05 17.67 -16.90
CA SER A 50 -4.23 18.48 -16.56
C SER A 50 -4.31 19.03 -15.12
N GLY A 51 -3.66 20.16 -14.88
CA GLY A 51 -4.21 21.23 -14.03
C GLY A 51 -4.29 21.07 -12.50
N ALA A 52 -3.88 19.95 -11.89
CA ALA A 52 -3.86 19.81 -10.43
C ALA A 52 -2.49 19.33 -9.92
N PRO A 53 -1.71 20.16 -9.20
CA PRO A 53 -0.47 19.70 -8.57
C PRO A 53 -0.81 19.00 -7.25
N VAL A 54 -1.20 17.73 -7.30
CA VAL A 54 -1.02 16.84 -6.14
C VAL A 54 0.23 16.03 -6.44
N SER A 55 1.36 16.45 -5.87
CA SER A 55 2.62 15.69 -5.94
C SER A 55 2.47 14.40 -5.13
N ALA A 56 1.75 13.42 -5.66
CA ALA A 56 1.63 12.10 -5.06
C ALA A 56 2.98 11.38 -5.19
N MET A 57 3.74 11.31 -4.09
CA MET A 57 5.00 10.57 -4.07
C MET A 57 4.71 9.08 -4.22
N SER A 58 5.37 8.44 -5.19
CA SER A 58 5.29 7.00 -5.41
C SER A 58 6.32 6.27 -4.57
N TYR A 59 5.97 5.10 -4.05
CA TYR A 59 6.79 4.26 -3.20
C TYR A 59 6.84 2.83 -3.72
N ARG A 60 7.99 2.20 -3.52
CA ARG A 60 8.15 0.74 -3.56
C ARG A 60 8.22 0.25 -2.13
N ILE A 61 7.29 -0.61 -1.75
CA ILE A 61 7.19 -1.20 -0.41
C ILE A 61 7.35 -2.70 -0.56
N VAL A 62 8.40 -3.28 0.04
CA VAL A 62 8.67 -4.72 -0.02
C VAL A 62 8.31 -5.34 1.32
N VAL A 63 7.52 -6.41 1.30
CA VAL A 63 7.13 -7.19 2.49
C VAL A 63 7.49 -8.67 2.30
N ARG A 64 7.32 -9.48 3.34
CA ARG A 64 7.44 -10.94 3.23
C ARG A 64 6.37 -11.50 2.29
N GLY A 65 6.73 -12.56 1.58
CA GLY A 65 5.79 -13.34 0.79
C GLY A 65 4.75 -14.03 1.66
N ALA A 66 3.58 -14.25 1.09
CA ALA A 66 2.46 -14.97 1.70
C ALA A 66 1.74 -15.77 0.61
N PRO A 67 1.15 -16.94 0.91
CA PRO A 67 0.39 -17.71 -0.09
C PRO A 67 -0.77 -16.93 -0.70
N PHE A 68 -1.17 -17.30 -1.93
CA PHE A 68 -2.37 -16.72 -2.53
C PHE A 68 -3.60 -16.95 -1.65
N GLY A 69 -4.40 -15.89 -1.45
CA GLY A 69 -5.58 -15.92 -0.60
C GLY A 69 -5.31 -15.73 0.90
N ALA A 70 -4.05 -15.73 1.35
CA ALA A 70 -3.72 -15.46 2.74
C ALA A 70 -4.10 -14.01 3.13
N PRO A 71 -4.62 -13.77 4.35
CA PRO A 71 -5.11 -12.45 4.76
C PRO A 71 -4.01 -11.40 4.88
N ASP A 72 -2.77 -11.83 5.11
CA ASP A 72 -1.58 -11.01 5.19
C ASP A 72 -0.91 -10.75 3.83
N ARG A 73 -1.41 -11.37 2.74
CA ARG A 73 -0.96 -11.08 1.38
C ARG A 73 -1.59 -9.76 0.89
N PRO A 74 -0.81 -8.69 0.69
CA PRO A 74 -1.37 -7.41 0.26
C PRO A 74 -2.01 -7.50 -1.12
N LYS A 75 -3.03 -6.67 -1.35
CA LYS A 75 -3.78 -6.57 -2.61
C LYS A 75 -3.84 -5.12 -3.09
N PRO A 76 -4.08 -4.88 -4.39
CA PRO A 76 -4.50 -3.56 -4.85
C PRO A 76 -5.73 -3.07 -4.07
N GLU A 77 -5.91 -1.75 -4.00
CA GLU A 77 -7.00 -1.06 -3.26
C GLU A 77 -6.89 -1.14 -1.72
N GLN A 78 -5.99 -1.96 -1.17
CA GLN A 78 -5.61 -1.90 0.23
C GLN A 78 -4.61 -0.75 0.46
N ARG A 79 -4.31 -0.45 1.72
CA ARG A 79 -3.28 0.54 2.06
C ARG A 79 -2.40 0.08 3.21
N PHE A 80 -1.18 0.60 3.23
CA PHE A 80 -0.31 0.53 4.40
C PHE A 80 -0.42 1.82 5.23
N ARG A 81 -0.42 1.69 6.55
CA ARG A 81 -0.37 2.81 7.49
C ARG A 81 0.92 2.78 8.31
N GLU A 82 1.63 3.91 8.36
CA GLU A 82 2.80 4.17 9.20
C GLU A 82 2.54 5.44 10.02
N GLY A 83 1.92 5.29 11.20
CA GLY A 83 1.44 6.44 11.96
C GLY A 83 0.36 7.20 11.18
N GLU A 84 0.63 8.47 10.86
CA GLU A 84 -0.26 9.33 10.06
C GLU A 84 -0.07 9.17 8.54
N ARG A 85 0.99 8.46 8.12
CA ARG A 85 1.30 8.28 6.69
C ARG A 85 0.50 7.11 6.13
N LEU A 86 -0.17 7.34 5.01
CA LEU A 86 -1.00 6.35 4.33
C LEU A 86 -0.44 6.08 2.93
N PHE A 87 -0.23 4.81 2.60
CA PHE A 87 0.28 4.37 1.31
C PHE A 87 -0.74 3.47 0.62
N VAL A 88 -1.49 4.02 -0.33
CA VAL A 88 -2.48 3.26 -1.11
C VAL A 88 -1.76 2.36 -2.10
N ILE A 89 -2.06 1.06 -2.04
CA ILE A 89 -1.44 0.04 -2.88
C ILE A 89 -2.12 0.06 -4.25
N GLN A 90 -1.35 0.43 -5.26
CA GLN A 90 -1.79 0.51 -6.66
C GLN A 90 -1.57 -0.82 -7.39
N ALA A 91 -0.49 -1.52 -7.08
CA ALA A 91 -0.15 -2.79 -7.70
C ALA A 91 0.72 -3.66 -6.78
N VAL A 92 0.62 -4.97 -6.97
CA VAL A 92 1.36 -5.98 -6.19
C VAL A 92 2.02 -6.97 -7.17
N ALA A 93 3.28 -7.31 -6.91
CA ALA A 93 4.04 -8.27 -7.70
C ALA A 93 4.97 -9.11 -6.79
N GLU A 94 5.28 -10.33 -7.21
CA GLU A 94 6.36 -11.11 -6.57
C GLU A 94 7.70 -10.41 -6.80
N GLU A 95 8.52 -10.31 -5.76
CA GLU A 95 9.85 -9.70 -5.84
C GLU A 95 10.89 -10.68 -6.40
N ASP A 96 10.74 -11.95 -6.07
CA ASP A 96 11.66 -13.01 -6.43
C ASP A 96 10.91 -14.25 -6.94
N ALA A 97 11.59 -15.08 -7.74
CA ALA A 97 11.00 -16.27 -8.34
C ALA A 97 10.61 -17.35 -7.31
N ASP A 98 11.16 -17.28 -6.09
CA ASP A 98 10.87 -18.22 -5.01
C ASP A 98 9.71 -17.73 -4.12
N GLY A 99 9.12 -16.57 -4.41
CA GLY A 99 7.99 -15.98 -3.67
C GLY A 99 8.32 -15.59 -2.23
N ARG A 100 9.59 -15.28 -1.91
CA ARG A 100 10.00 -14.95 -0.52
C ARG A 100 9.59 -13.54 -0.11
N PHE A 101 9.45 -12.65 -1.09
CA PHE A 101 9.05 -11.26 -0.89
C PHE A 101 8.04 -10.82 -1.93
N ILE A 102 7.21 -9.85 -1.54
CA ILE A 102 6.22 -9.21 -2.40
C ILE A 102 6.56 -7.72 -2.48
N THR A 103 6.61 -7.18 -3.69
CA THR A 103 6.68 -5.74 -3.94
C THR A 103 5.27 -5.18 -4.11
N CYS A 104 4.97 -4.14 -3.34
CA CYS A 104 3.81 -3.28 -3.48
C CYS A 104 4.26 -1.93 -4.04
N PHE A 105 3.61 -1.50 -5.12
CA PHE A 105 3.73 -0.14 -5.63
C PHE A 105 2.62 0.69 -5.01
N ALA A 106 2.99 1.75 -4.31
CA ALA A 106 2.04 2.54 -3.54
C ALA A 106 2.22 4.04 -3.77
N THR A 107 1.16 4.80 -3.53
CA THR A 107 1.19 6.27 -3.53
C THR A 107 0.89 6.77 -2.13
N GLU A 108 1.66 7.74 -1.65
CA GLU A 108 1.37 8.38 -0.36
C GLU A 108 0.20 9.35 -0.52
N GLU A 109 -0.85 9.13 0.26
CA GLU A 109 -1.96 10.09 0.39
C GLU A 109 -1.50 11.25 1.25
N ILE A 110 -1.59 12.45 0.70
CA ILE A 110 -1.44 13.69 1.45
C ILE A 110 -2.85 14.10 1.87
N ALA A 111 -3.17 13.98 3.15
CA ALA A 111 -4.38 14.59 3.69
C ALA A 111 -4.27 16.11 3.46
N VAL A 112 -5.23 16.67 2.71
CA VAL A 112 -5.36 18.11 2.47
C VAL A 112 -6.13 18.75 3.61
#